data_AF-A0A396H6X8-F1
#
_entry.id   AF-A0A396H6X8-F1
#
_cell.length_a   1.000
_cell.length_b   1.000
_cell.length_c   1.000
_cell.angle_alpha   90.00
_cell.angle_beta   90.00
_cell.angle_gamma   90.00
#
_symmetry.space_group_name_H-M   'P 1'
#
loop_
_entity.id
_entity.type
_entity.pdbx_description
1 polymer ?
#
loop_
_entity_poly.entity_id
_entity_poly.type
_entity_poly.pdbx_seq_one_letter_code
_entity_poly.pdbx_strand_id
1 'polypeptide(L)' 'MQKKKKNMAEISKFFYAFIIFISLILDVTNAGPIFCYNDDDCPHICSHPRVQKCRMFLCHCEEVEEKDEK' A
#
# COMPACT_ATOMS: atom_id res chain seq x y z
N MET A 1 -32.39 -29.84 15.04
CA MET A 1 -31.06 -29.19 14.97
C MET A 1 -31.00 -28.24 13.76
N GLN A 2 -31.37 -26.97 13.90
CA GLN A 2 -31.33 -25.98 12.79
C GLN A 2 -30.85 -24.62 13.34
N LYS A 3 -29.56 -24.50 13.68
CA LYS A 3 -28.97 -23.23 14.15
C LYS A 3 -27.51 -23.11 13.74
N LYS A 4 -27.24 -23.16 12.42
CA LYS A 4 -25.87 -22.96 11.88
C LYS A 4 -25.78 -22.18 10.56
N LYS A 5 -26.89 -21.68 10.01
CA LYS A 5 -26.90 -20.98 8.71
C LYS A 5 -26.92 -19.44 8.79
N LYS A 6 -27.12 -18.85 9.97
CA LYS A 6 -27.28 -17.38 10.09
C LYS A 6 -25.94 -16.61 10.17
N ASN A 7 -24.82 -17.29 10.43
CA ASN A 7 -23.56 -16.63 10.78
C ASN A 7 -22.63 -16.35 9.59
N MET A 8 -22.63 -17.17 8.52
CA MET A 8 -21.75 -16.92 7.36
C MET A 8 -22.12 -15.66 6.57
N ALA A 9 -23.41 -15.37 6.44
CA ALA A 9 -23.90 -14.22 5.68
C ALA A 9 -23.60 -12.87 6.37
N GLU A 10 -23.44 -12.89 7.69
CA GLU A 10 -23.07 -11.70 8.46
C GLU A 10 -21.56 -11.46 8.41
N ILE A 11 -20.79 -12.55 8.53
CA ILE A 11 -19.34 -12.53 8.35
C ILE A 11 -18.96 -12.05 6.94
N SER A 12 -19.64 -12.52 5.89
CA SER A 12 -19.37 -12.06 4.52
C SER A 12 -19.66 -10.58 4.32
N LYS A 13 -20.72 -10.04 4.94
CA LYS A 13 -21.02 -8.60 4.94
C LYS A 13 -19.95 -7.80 5.67
N PHE A 14 -19.45 -8.31 6.79
CA PHE A 14 -18.37 -7.67 7.54
C PHE A 14 -17.09 -7.61 6.70
N PHE A 15 -16.68 -8.70 6.04
CA PHE A 15 -15.53 -8.70 5.14
C PHE A 15 -15.70 -7.73 3.97
N TYR A 16 -16.89 -7.66 3.38
CA TYR A 16 -17.17 -6.72 2.29
C TYR A 16 -17.02 -5.26 2.74
N ALA A 17 -17.60 -4.90 3.89
CA ALA A 17 -17.46 -3.57 4.47
C ALA A 17 -16.00 -3.25 4.83
N PHE A 18 -15.26 -4.25 5.34
CA PHE A 18 -13.86 -4.11 5.71
C PHE A 18 -12.96 -3.87 4.49
N ILE A 19 -13.19 -4.57 3.37
CA ILE A 19 -12.47 -4.35 2.11
C ILE A 19 -12.72 -2.92 1.62
N ILE A 20 -13.97 -2.46 1.60
CA ILE A 20 -14.32 -1.09 1.20
C ILE A 20 -13.59 -0.07 2.11
N PHE A 21 -13.60 -0.31 3.41
CA PHE A 21 -12.94 0.57 4.37
C PHE A 21 -11.43 0.67 4.12
N ILE A 22 -10.75 -0.45 3.86
CA ILE A 22 -9.33 -0.45 3.50
C ILE A 22 -9.10 0.28 2.18
N SER A 23 -9.92 0.03 1.15
CA SER A 23 -9.80 0.72 -0.14
C SER A 23 -9.93 2.24 0.01
N LEU A 24 -10.89 2.70 0.80
CA LEU A 24 -11.08 4.13 1.09
C LEU A 24 -9.89 4.72 1.87
N ILE A 25 -9.31 3.99 2.82
CA ILE A 25 -8.11 4.44 3.52
C ILE A 25 -6.94 4.58 2.56
N LEU A 26 -6.72 3.60 1.69
CA LEU A 26 -5.64 3.64 0.68
C LEU A 26 -5.81 4.82 -0.28
N ASP A 27 -7.04 5.08 -0.70
CA ASP A 27 -7.38 6.22 -1.58
C ASP A 27 -7.15 7.57 -0.87
N VAL A 28 -7.70 7.74 0.35
CA VAL A 28 -7.58 8.98 1.13
C VAL A 28 -6.15 9.28 1.56
N THR A 29 -5.37 8.26 1.90
CA THR A 29 -3.96 8.44 2.27
C THR A 29 -3.09 8.75 1.06
N ASN A 30 -3.64 8.76 -0.15
CA ASN A 30 -2.90 8.83 -1.41
C ASN A 30 -1.76 7.79 -1.47
N ALA A 31 -1.89 6.74 -0.65
CA ALA A 31 -1.04 5.56 -0.60
C ALA A 31 -1.57 4.51 -1.59
N GLY A 32 -2.32 4.96 -2.60
CA GLY A 32 -2.52 4.17 -3.80
C GLY A 32 -1.14 3.74 -4.29
N PRO A 33 -0.96 2.45 -4.61
CA PRO A 33 0.32 1.97 -5.10
C PRO A 33 0.73 2.82 -6.30
N ILE A 34 1.76 3.67 -6.15
CA ILE A 34 2.37 4.34 -7.28
C ILE A 34 3.15 3.25 -8.00
N PHE A 35 2.50 2.68 -9.01
CA PHE A 35 3.10 1.66 -9.81
C PHE A 35 4.28 2.25 -10.56
N CYS A 36 5.40 1.56 -10.50
CA CYS A 36 6.64 1.93 -11.19
C CYS A 36 7.23 0.70 -11.89
N TYR A 37 7.97 0.93 -12.96
CA TYR A 37 8.82 -0.09 -13.58
C TYR A 37 10.29 0.20 -13.28
N ASN A 38 10.67 1.48 -13.26
CA ASN A 38 11.99 1.98 -12.92
C ASN A 38 11.90 3.10 -11.85
N ASP A 39 13.03 3.43 -11.24
CA ASP A 39 13.13 4.49 -10.21
C ASP A 39 12.66 5.88 -10.73
N ASP A 40 12.81 6.13 -12.03
CA ASP A 40 12.42 7.38 -12.70
C ASP A 40 10.91 7.55 -12.84
N ASP A 41 10.13 6.46 -12.77
CA ASP A 41 8.67 6.51 -12.82
C ASP A 41 8.07 7.07 -11.52
N CYS A 42 8.86 7.08 -10.44
CA CYS A 42 8.43 7.60 -9.16
C CYS A 42 8.47 9.14 -9.16
N PRO A 43 7.45 9.81 -8.61
CA PRO A 43 7.53 11.25 -8.38
C PRO A 43 8.49 11.56 -7.23
N HIS A 44 9.24 12.66 -7.34
CA HIS A 44 10.16 13.18 -6.31
C HIS A 44 9.41 13.78 -5.11
N ILE A 45 8.73 12.91 -4.35
CA ILE A 45 7.95 13.25 -3.15
C ILE A 45 8.69 12.88 -1.85
N CYS A 46 9.76 12.09 -1.91
CA CYS A 46 10.53 11.74 -0.72
C CYS A 46 11.31 12.95 -0.21
N SER A 47 11.18 13.26 1.08
CA SER A 47 12.01 14.27 1.74
C SER A 47 13.43 13.75 1.93
N HIS A 48 14.43 14.62 1.68
CA HIS A 48 15.83 14.33 1.97
C HIS A 48 15.99 13.91 3.46
N PRO A 49 16.78 12.88 3.81
CA PRO A 49 17.81 12.17 3.03
C PRO A 49 17.32 10.91 2.29
N ARG A 50 16.01 10.75 2.08
CA ARG A 50 15.47 9.56 1.41
C ARG A 50 15.41 9.74 -0.10
N VAL A 51 15.71 8.67 -0.81
CA VAL A 51 15.53 8.57 -2.27
C VAL A 51 14.37 7.66 -2.58
N GLN A 52 13.66 7.98 -3.66
CA GLN A 52 12.64 7.10 -4.19
C GLN A 52 13.29 5.90 -4.90
N LYS A 53 12.75 4.71 -4.70
CA LYS A 53 13.15 3.48 -5.37
C LYS A 53 11.93 2.70 -5.80
N CYS A 54 12.01 2.09 -6.98
CA CYS A 54 11.02 1.17 -7.45
C CYS A 54 11.33 -0.24 -6.95
N ARG A 55 10.50 -0.76 -6.03
CA ARG A 55 10.61 -2.13 -5.51
C ARG A 55 9.29 -2.86 -5.69
N MET A 56 9.33 -4.07 -6.24
CA MET A 56 8.12 -4.88 -6.44
C MET A 56 6.99 -4.11 -7.14
N PHE A 57 7.34 -3.31 -8.15
CA PHE A 57 6.42 -2.45 -8.90
C PHE A 57 5.77 -1.33 -8.08
N LEU A 58 6.37 -0.92 -6.97
CA LEU A 58 5.89 0.13 -6.07
C LEU A 58 6.99 1.12 -5.74
N CYS A 59 6.65 2.40 -5.70
CA CYS A 59 7.55 3.44 -5.21
C CYS A 59 7.70 3.36 -3.69
N HIS A 60 8.94 3.25 -3.22
CA HIS A 60 9.33 3.29 -1.82
C HIS A 60 10.32 4.42 -1.57
N CYS A 61 10.28 5.03 -0.38
CA CYS A 61 11.34 5.93 0.06
C CYS A 61 12.36 5.13 0.88
N GLU A 62 13.57 4.98 0.36
CA GLU A 62 14.70 4.32 1.02
C GLU A 62 15.69 5.39 1.53
N GLU A 63 16.31 5.15 2.69
CA GLU A 63 17.37 6.03 3.20
C GLU A 63 18.64 5.83 2.37
N VAL A 64 19.27 6.93 1.96
CA VAL A 64 20.60 6.87 1.36
C VAL A 64 21.58 6.61 2.50
N GLU A 65 22.04 5.38 2.67
CA GLU A 65 23.32 5.19 3.36
C GLU A 65 24.37 5.87 2.48
N GLU A 66 24.97 6.97 2.95
CA GLU A 66 26.24 7.48 2.43
C GLU A 66 27.28 6.37 2.57
N LYS A 67 27.33 5.47 1.59
CA LYS A 67 28.46 4.59 1.30
C LYS A 67 28.87 4.78 -0.15
N ASP A 68 29.09 6.03 -0.50
CA ASP A 68 29.97 6.38 -1.61
C ASP A 68 31.15 7.17 -1.03
N GLU A 69 32.09 6.46 -0.42
CA GLU A 69 33.49 6.82 -0.60
C GLU A 69 34.39 5.56 -0.61
N LYS A 70 34.78 5.22 -1.85
CA LYS A 70 35.96 4.45 -2.30
C LYS A 70 35.84 2.95 -2.59
#